data_AF-A0A5U3L225-F1
#
_entry.id   AF-A0A5U3L225-F1
#
_cell.length_a   1.000
_cell.length_b   1.000
_cell.length_c   1.000
_cell.angle_alpha   90.00
_cell.angle_beta   90.00
_cell.angle_gamma   90.00
#
_symmetry.space_group_name_H-M   'P 1'
#
loop_
_entity.id
_entity.type
_entity.pdbx_description
1 polymer ?
#
loop_
_entity_poly.entity_id
_entity_poly.type
_entity_poly.pdbx_seq_one_letter_code
_entity_poly.pdbx_strand_id
1 'polypeptide(L)'
;PIQDLDWKTATIDREGVDKVKLHTGRFGESPENVVMIDRLEKILKGELQPTDTDKRFYTHEVRELERYRALGIADGTVPENDYEVWNNTHTATLEDYKLSSDETLLYTPEALNSQN
;
A
#
# COMPACT_ATOMS: atom_id res chain seq x y z
N PRO A 1 14.90 7.41 7.37
CA PRO A 1 14.33 8.07 8.57
C PRO A 1 12.80 8.12 8.44
N ILE A 2 12.08 8.26 9.56
CA ILE A 2 10.65 8.58 9.55
C ILE A 2 10.48 10.01 9.05
N GLN A 3 9.46 10.24 8.24
CA GLN A 3 9.11 11.54 7.65
C GLN A 3 7.74 11.99 8.15
N ASP A 4 7.46 13.29 8.03
CA ASP A 4 6.16 13.87 8.36
C ASP A 4 5.36 14.04 7.06
N LEU A 5 4.69 12.96 6.61
CA LEU A 5 3.95 12.91 5.35
C LEU A 5 2.43 13.07 5.56
N ASP A 6 1.73 13.41 4.47
CA ASP A 6 0.27 13.51 4.44
C ASP A 6 -0.27 12.81 3.18
N TRP A 7 -1.22 11.91 3.39
CA TRP A 7 -1.89 11.15 2.32
C TRP A 7 -3.08 11.91 1.71
N LYS A 8 -3.61 12.94 2.39
CA LYS A 8 -4.88 13.61 2.01
C LYS A 8 -4.83 14.25 0.63
N THR A 9 -3.67 14.78 0.26
CA THR A 9 -3.44 15.48 -1.02
C THR A 9 -2.97 14.53 -2.13
N ALA A 10 -2.86 13.22 -1.86
CA ALA A 10 -2.43 12.26 -2.85
C ALA A 10 -3.39 12.23 -4.05
N THR A 11 -2.82 12.28 -5.24
CA THR A 11 -3.51 12.00 -6.49
C THR A 11 -3.16 10.59 -6.92
N ILE A 12 -4.19 9.77 -7.13
CA ILE A 12 -4.03 8.40 -7.61
C ILE A 12 -3.82 8.47 -9.12
N ASP A 13 -2.67 8.00 -9.59
CA ASP A 13 -2.31 7.95 -11.01
C ASP A 13 -1.84 6.54 -11.42
N ARG A 14 -1.66 6.35 -12.73
CA ARG A 14 -1.28 5.05 -13.29
C ARG A 14 0.07 4.56 -12.74
N GLU A 15 1.05 5.45 -12.62
CA GLU A 15 2.40 5.09 -12.19
C GLU A 15 2.41 4.61 -10.73
N GLY A 16 1.67 5.29 -9.85
CA GLY A 16 1.53 4.87 -8.47
C GLY A 16 0.76 3.56 -8.34
N VAL A 17 -0.32 3.36 -9.11
CA VAL A 17 -1.07 2.09 -9.07
C VAL A 17 -0.20 0.92 -9.56
N ASP A 18 0.66 1.14 -10.55
CA ASP A 18 1.61 0.13 -11.00
C ASP A 18 2.65 -0.20 -9.91
N LYS A 19 3.09 0.80 -9.11
CA LYS A 19 3.94 0.59 -7.93
C LYS A 19 3.22 -0.18 -6.83
N VAL A 20 1.95 0.12 -6.55
CA VAL A 20 1.12 -0.63 -5.59
C VAL A 20 1.10 -2.11 -5.97
N LYS A 21 0.76 -2.43 -7.23
CA LYS A 21 0.71 -3.81 -7.72
C LYS A 21 2.07 -4.52 -7.64
N LEU A 22 3.15 -3.80 -7.95
CA LEU A 22 4.50 -4.35 -7.89
C LEU A 22 4.89 -4.74 -6.45
N HIS A 23 4.53 -3.90 -5.48
CA HIS A 23 4.87 -4.12 -4.09
C HIS A 23 4.00 -5.21 -3.45
N THR A 24 2.68 -5.14 -3.59
CA THR A 24 1.77 -6.14 -3.01
C THR A 24 1.97 -7.51 -3.67
N GLY A 25 2.20 -7.54 -4.99
CA GLY A 25 2.48 -8.77 -5.73
C GLY A 25 3.75 -9.51 -5.30
N ARG A 26 4.68 -8.85 -4.58
CA ARG A 26 5.88 -9.49 -4.01
C ARG A 26 5.51 -10.66 -3.08
N PHE A 27 4.39 -10.55 -2.36
CA PHE A 27 4.00 -11.51 -1.31
C PHE A 27 2.97 -12.55 -1.78
N GLY A 28 2.69 -12.58 -3.09
CA GLY A 28 1.58 -13.35 -3.64
C GLY A 28 0.26 -12.57 -3.60
N GLU A 29 -0.78 -13.15 -4.20
CA GLU A 29 -2.10 -12.54 -4.24
C GLU A 29 -2.80 -12.70 -2.88
N SER A 30 -3.33 -11.61 -2.33
CA SER A 30 -4.25 -11.65 -1.19
C SER A 30 -5.61 -11.03 -1.56
N PRO A 31 -6.74 -11.60 -1.11
CA PRO A 31 -8.08 -11.14 -1.50
C PRO A 31 -8.33 -9.66 -1.24
N GLU A 32 -7.91 -9.15 -0.08
CA GLU A 32 -8.09 -7.77 0.33
C GLU A 32 -7.28 -6.80 -0.54
N ASN A 33 -6.07 -7.18 -0.96
CA ASN A 33 -5.27 -6.42 -1.91
C ASN A 33 -5.90 -6.39 -3.29
N VAL A 34 -6.47 -7.51 -3.76
CA VAL A 34 -7.20 -7.56 -5.03
C VAL A 34 -8.35 -6.56 -5.04
N VAL A 35 -9.14 -6.50 -3.96
CA VAL A 35 -10.24 -5.54 -3.82
C VAL A 35 -9.72 -4.10 -3.86
N MET A 36 -8.68 -3.78 -3.07
CA MET A 36 -8.13 -2.42 -3.05
C MET A 36 -7.53 -2.01 -4.40
N ILE A 37 -6.82 -2.90 -5.08
CA ILE A 37 -6.25 -2.64 -6.41
C ILE A 37 -7.35 -2.41 -7.45
N ASP A 38 -8.43 -3.20 -7.44
CA ASP A 38 -9.58 -3.00 -8.32
C ASP A 38 -10.24 -1.63 -8.10
N ARG A 39 -10.36 -1.21 -6.83
CA ARG A 39 -10.84 0.13 -6.49
C ARG A 39 -9.94 1.23 -7.06
N LEU A 40 -8.61 1.09 -6.93
CA LEU A 40 -7.66 2.04 -7.52
C LEU A 40 -7.80 2.12 -9.05
N GLU A 41 -7.99 0.99 -9.74
CA GLU A 41 -8.24 0.97 -11.19
C GLU A 41 -9.57 1.66 -11.58
N LYS A 42 -10.64 1.45 -10.81
CA LYS A 42 -11.92 2.15 -11.02
C LYS A 42 -11.77 3.66 -10.82
N ILE A 43 -10.95 4.09 -9.85
CA ILE A 43 -10.61 5.51 -9.65
C ILE A 43 -9.88 6.07 -10.86
N LEU A 44 -8.90 5.36 -11.41
CA LEU A 44 -8.17 5.80 -12.62
C LEU A 44 -9.08 5.95 -13.85
N LYS A 45 -10.13 5.14 -13.95
CA LYS A 45 -11.13 5.23 -15.02
C LYS A 45 -12.19 6.31 -14.78
N GLY A 46 -12.20 6.94 -13.61
CA GLY A 46 -13.23 7.90 -13.19
C GLY A 46 -14.57 7.24 -12.83
N GLU A 47 -14.59 5.92 -12.67
CA GLU A 47 -15.78 5.13 -12.31
C GLU A 47 -16.09 5.21 -10.80
N LEU A 48 -15.08 5.55 -10.00
CA LEU A 48 -15.17 5.67 -8.54
C LEU A 48 -14.45 6.94 -8.07
N GLN A 49 -15.06 7.67 -7.12
CA GLN A 49 -14.38 8.77 -6.46
C GLN A 49 -13.46 8.25 -5.35
N PRO A 50 -12.21 8.75 -5.23
CA PRO A 50 -11.27 8.26 -4.24
C PRO A 50 -11.74 8.59 -2.82
N THR A 51 -11.71 7.59 -1.94
CA THR A 51 -11.95 7.76 -0.50
C THR A 51 -10.64 7.96 0.26
N ASP A 52 -10.74 8.35 1.53
CA ASP A 52 -9.58 8.45 2.42
C ASP A 52 -8.88 7.10 2.62
N THR A 53 -9.61 5.98 2.61
CA THR A 53 -9.01 4.64 2.69
C THR A 53 -8.24 4.31 1.43
N ASP A 54 -8.78 4.62 0.24
CA ASP A 54 -8.08 4.38 -1.03
C ASP A 54 -6.76 5.17 -1.10
N LYS A 55 -6.78 6.43 -0.64
CA LYS A 55 -5.59 7.28 -0.59
C LYS A 55 -4.56 6.75 0.39
N ARG A 56 -4.97 6.37 1.62
CA ARG A 56 -4.06 5.82 2.64
C ARG A 56 -3.38 4.55 2.14
N PHE A 57 -4.16 3.60 1.62
CA PHE A 57 -3.64 2.38 1.01
C PHE A 57 -2.64 2.68 -0.10
N TYR A 58 -3.05 3.48 -1.08
CA TYR A 58 -2.21 3.86 -2.21
C TYR A 58 -0.87 4.47 -1.77
N THR A 59 -0.90 5.46 -0.87
CA THR A 59 0.33 6.12 -0.40
C THR A 59 1.19 5.20 0.45
N HIS A 60 0.56 4.33 1.25
CA HIS A 60 1.26 3.36 2.08
C HIS A 60 2.07 2.39 1.21
N GLU A 61 1.41 1.70 0.27
CA GLU A 61 2.10 0.68 -0.55
C GLU A 61 3.20 1.28 -1.44
N VAL A 62 2.97 2.47 -1.99
CA VAL A 62 4.00 3.19 -2.78
C VAL A 62 5.21 3.55 -1.91
N ARG A 63 4.97 4.08 -0.70
CA ARG A 63 6.03 4.50 0.22
C ARG A 63 6.79 3.31 0.79
N GLU A 64 6.11 2.20 1.05
CA GLU A 64 6.73 0.98 1.54
C GLU A 64 7.66 0.38 0.47
N LEU A 65 7.25 0.37 -0.80
CA LEU A 65 8.12 -0.02 -1.92
C LEU A 65 9.40 0.80 -1.99
N GLU A 66 9.31 2.12 -1.81
CA GLU A 66 10.49 3.00 -1.79
C GLU A 66 11.44 2.66 -0.64
N ARG A 67 10.91 2.21 0.50
CA ARG A 67 11.73 1.77 1.63
C ARG A 67 12.44 0.46 1.31
N TYR A 68 11.78 -0.50 0.66
CA TYR A 68 12.44 -1.70 0.14
C TYR A 68 13.60 -1.35 -0.80
N ARG A 69 13.37 -0.43 -1.74
CA ARG A 69 14.42 0.05 -2.67
C ARG A 69 15.57 0.74 -1.94
N ALA A 70 15.28 1.54 -0.92
CA ALA A 70 16.30 2.20 -0.10
C ALA A 70 17.17 1.20 0.70
N LEU A 71 16.64 0.01 1.00
CA LEU A 71 17.39 -1.10 1.60
C LEU A 71 18.18 -1.92 0.57
N GLY A 72 18.11 -1.56 -0.72
CA GLY A 72 18.78 -2.29 -1.80
C GLY A 72 18.06 -3.57 -2.23
N ILE A 73 16.80 -3.76 -1.80
CA ILE A 73 16.01 -4.94 -2.16
C ILE A 73 15.37 -4.68 -3.52
N ALA A 74 15.64 -5.57 -4.47
CA ALA A 74 15.10 -5.48 -5.81
C ALA A 74 13.57 -5.66 -5.82
N ASP A 75 12.91 -4.99 -6.76
CA ASP A 75 11.47 -5.10 -6.96
C ASP A 75 11.08 -6.56 -7.23
N GLY A 76 9.94 -7.00 -6.66
CA GLY A 76 9.46 -8.38 -6.77
C GLY A 76 10.29 -9.44 -6.04
N THR A 77 11.40 -9.08 -5.38
CA THR A 77 12.23 -10.03 -4.61
C THR A 77 11.76 -10.08 -3.16
N VAL A 78 11.57 -11.29 -2.65
CA VAL A 78 11.35 -11.57 -1.22
C VAL A 78 12.73 -11.80 -0.57
N PRO A 79 13.16 -10.98 0.41
CA PRO A 79 14.45 -11.16 1.07
C PRO A 79 14.43 -12.38 2.02
N GLU A 80 15.60 -12.93 2.37
CA GLU A 80 15.68 -14.09 3.28
C GLU A 80 15.10 -13.82 4.67
N ASN A 81 15.23 -12.59 5.18
CA ASN A 81 14.62 -12.12 6.42
C ASN A 81 13.30 -11.35 6.14
N ASP A 82 12.44 -11.95 5.33
CA ASP A 82 11.18 -11.39 4.82
C ASP A 82 10.34 -10.66 5.87
N TYR A 83 10.04 -11.33 6.98
CA TYR A 83 9.18 -10.80 8.03
C TYR A 83 9.80 -9.60 8.74
N GLU A 84 11.11 -9.63 9.00
CA GLU A 84 11.81 -8.52 9.66
C GLU A 84 11.84 -7.30 8.75
N VAL A 85 12.20 -7.48 7.48
CA VAL A 85 12.21 -6.40 6.50
C VAL A 85 10.82 -5.82 6.37
N TRP A 86 9.81 -6.66 6.14
CA TRP A 86 8.41 -6.26 6.00
C TRP A 86 7.95 -5.49 7.22
N ASN A 87 8.12 -6.03 8.43
CA ASN A 87 7.66 -5.39 9.66
C ASN A 87 8.32 -4.00 9.84
N ASN A 88 9.62 -3.90 9.60
CA ASN A 88 10.34 -2.64 9.74
C ASN A 88 9.91 -1.60 8.68
N THR A 89 9.73 -2.00 7.42
CA THR A 89 9.28 -1.08 6.37
C THR A 89 7.81 -0.70 6.55
N HIS A 90 6.97 -1.64 6.94
CA HIS A 90 5.54 -1.47 7.16
C HIS A 90 5.28 -0.50 8.31
N THR A 91 5.84 -0.77 9.51
CA THR A 91 5.68 0.10 10.68
C THR A 91 6.23 1.50 10.41
N ALA A 92 7.40 1.62 9.78
CA ALA A 92 7.96 2.92 9.45
C ALA A 92 7.12 3.70 8.42
N THR A 93 6.35 3.03 7.58
CA THR A 93 5.44 3.67 6.62
C THR A 93 4.16 4.14 7.29
N LEU A 94 3.61 3.34 8.22
CA LEU A 94 2.48 3.78 9.07
C LEU A 94 2.84 5.06 9.84
N GLU A 95 4.03 5.10 10.43
CA GLU A 95 4.55 6.26 11.15
C GLU A 95 4.73 7.49 10.24
N ASP A 96 5.21 7.31 9.00
CA ASP A 96 5.33 8.41 8.03
C ASP A 96 4.01 9.16 7.84
N TYR A 97 2.89 8.42 7.88
CA TYR A 97 1.54 8.93 7.65
C TYR A 97 0.71 9.13 8.93
N LYS A 98 1.32 8.95 10.12
CA LYS A 98 0.66 9.01 11.45
C LYS A 98 -0.54 8.07 11.55
N LEU A 99 -0.43 6.88 10.95
CA LEU A 99 -1.45 5.83 11.03
C LEU A 99 -1.08 4.85 12.14
N SER A 100 -2.08 4.26 12.81
CA SER A 100 -1.88 3.10 13.66
C SER A 100 -1.86 1.81 12.83
N SER A 101 -1.58 0.68 13.47
CA SER A 101 -1.65 -0.66 12.84
C SER A 101 -3.07 -1.21 12.70
N ASP A 102 -4.09 -0.35 12.70
CA ASP A 102 -5.47 -0.78 12.51
C ASP A 102 -5.73 -0.98 11.02
N GLU A 103 -6.01 -2.21 10.61
CA GLU A 103 -6.22 -2.58 9.20
C GLU A 103 -7.37 -1.81 8.55
N THR A 104 -8.36 -1.35 9.33
CA THR A 104 -9.48 -0.54 8.81
C THR A 104 -9.04 0.83 8.29
N LEU A 105 -7.80 1.25 8.59
CA LEU A 105 -7.21 2.47 8.05
C LEU A 105 -6.70 2.28 6.61
N LEU A 106 -6.29 1.07 6.25
CA LEU A 106 -5.72 0.74 4.93
C LEU A 106 -6.71 -0.04 4.05
N TYR A 107 -7.62 -0.81 4.64
CA TYR A 107 -8.56 -1.63 3.89
C TYR A 107 -10.00 -1.17 4.08
N THR A 108 -10.77 -1.19 2.99
CA THR A 108 -12.21 -0.98 3.07
C THR A 108 -12.91 -2.18 3.74
N PRO A 109 -14.13 -2.00 4.28
CA PRO A 109 -14.89 -3.14 4.81
C PRO A 109 -15.10 -4.26 3.79
N GLU A 110 -15.27 -3.93 2.51
CA GLU A 110 -15.35 -4.91 1.42
C GLU A 110 -14.06 -5.73 1.29
N ALA A 111 -12.91 -5.07 1.32
CA ALA A 111 -11.61 -5.73 1.27
C ALA A 111 -11.38 -6.63 2.48
N LEU A 112 -11.65 -6.16 3.70
CA LEU A 112 -11.51 -6.97 4.92
C LEU A 112 -12.45 -8.19 4.91
N ASN A 113 -13.67 -8.04 4.42
CA ASN A 113 -14.61 -9.16 4.32
C ASN A 113 -14.17 -10.24 3.31
N SER A 114 -13.33 -9.88 2.32
CA SER A 114 -12.84 -10.81 1.30
C SER A 114 -11.78 -11.79 1.79
N GLN A 115 -11.26 -11.60 3.01
CA GLN A 115 -10.31 -12.53 3.65
C GLN A 115 -10.93 -13.87 4.05
N ASN A 116 -12.26 -13.99 4.04
CA ASN A 116 -13.03 -15.15 4.54
C ASN A 116 -13.45 -16.14 3.45
#